data_AF-A0A7W3RJ91-F1
#
_entry.id   AF-A0A7W3RJ91-F1
#
_cell.length_a   1.000
_cell.length_b   1.000
_cell.length_c   1.000
_cell.angle_alpha   90.00
_cell.angle_beta   90.00
_cell.angle_gamma   90.00
#
_symmetry.space_group_name_H-M   'P 1'
#
loop_
_entity.id
_entity.type
_entity.pdbx_description
1 polymer ?
#
loop_
_entity_poly.entity_id
_entity_poly.type
_entity_poly.pdbx_seq_one_letter_code
_entity_poly.pdbx_strand_id
1 'polypeptide(L)'
;MHDEFLCHVTAYGVCGGRRIGVPLGTYRAPTLALALWWLRDRASWIAERLDPTPEAAPFPAGALVPVAETVADVPALLRAWCADDGQQERVAEELAEGRLVRIAANDDTTEYELLAESVDALRMQRTVPALVVPIG
;
A
#
# COMPACT_ATOMS: atom_id res chain seq x y z
N MET A 1 8.88 -15.28 -19.83
CA MET A 1 7.47 -14.83 -19.71
C MET A 1 7.54 -13.44 -19.10
N HIS A 2 6.77 -12.45 -19.55
CA HIS A 2 6.71 -11.17 -18.81
C HIS A 2 5.66 -11.37 -17.72
N ASP A 3 6.11 -11.43 -16.46
CA ASP A 3 5.19 -11.43 -15.32
C ASP A 3 4.61 -10.03 -15.18
N GLU A 4 3.30 -9.97 -15.23
CA GLU A 4 2.54 -8.74 -14.98
C GLU A 4 2.14 -8.69 -13.51
N PHE A 5 2.12 -7.51 -12.94
CA PHE A 5 1.78 -7.30 -11.53
C PHE A 5 0.56 -6.41 -11.40
N LEU A 6 -0.26 -6.72 -10.42
CA LEU A 6 -1.39 -5.90 -10.04
C LEU A 6 -1.09 -5.25 -8.70
N CYS A 7 -1.10 -3.93 -8.67
CA CYS A 7 -0.80 -3.13 -7.50
C CYS A 7 -2.03 -2.32 -7.09
N HIS A 8 -2.27 -2.23 -5.78
CA HIS A 8 -3.37 -1.48 -5.20
C HIS A 8 -2.92 -0.75 -3.95
N VAL A 9 -3.58 0.37 -3.67
CA VAL A 9 -3.50 1.04 -2.38
C VAL A 9 -4.91 1.25 -1.85
N THR A 10 -5.12 0.88 -0.59
CA THR A 10 -6.39 1.07 0.12
C THR A 10 -6.13 1.68 1.49
N ALA A 11 -6.88 2.73 1.83
CA ALA A 11 -6.96 3.22 3.20
C ALA A 11 -8.17 2.60 3.90
N TYR A 12 -7.98 2.05 5.09
CA TYR A 12 -9.05 1.49 5.90
C TYR A 12 -9.28 2.32 7.14
N GLY A 13 -10.47 2.87 7.30
CA GLY A 13 -10.92 3.52 8.53
C GLY A 13 -12.14 2.83 9.12
N VAL A 14 -12.65 3.36 10.24
CA VAL A 14 -13.90 2.90 10.86
C VAL A 14 -15.01 3.93 10.65
N CYS A 15 -16.14 3.50 10.08
CA CYS A 15 -17.34 4.31 9.95
C CYS A 15 -18.54 3.53 10.51
N GLY A 16 -19.23 4.09 11.50
CA GLY A 16 -20.37 3.43 12.16
C GLY A 16 -20.01 2.10 12.82
N GLY A 17 -18.80 1.98 13.38
CA GLY A 17 -18.29 0.74 14.00
C GLY A 17 -17.87 -0.34 13.00
N ARG A 18 -17.94 -0.08 11.69
CA ARG A 18 -17.50 -1.00 10.64
C ARG A 18 -16.23 -0.52 9.97
N ARG A 19 -15.30 -1.43 9.71
CA ARG A 19 -14.10 -1.16 8.90
C ARG A 19 -14.50 -0.96 7.44
N ILE A 20 -14.08 0.15 6.84
CA ILE A 20 -14.38 0.53 5.45
C ILE A 20 -13.07 0.80 4.73
N GLY A 21 -12.88 0.18 3.56
CA GLY A 21 -11.73 0.44 2.68
C GLY A 21 -12.08 1.45 1.59
N VAL A 22 -11.22 2.44 1.40
CA VAL A 22 -11.29 3.44 0.34
C VAL A 22 -10.08 3.25 -0.59
N PRO A 23 -10.28 2.84 -1.85
CA PRO A 23 -9.19 2.70 -2.81
C PRO A 23 -8.53 4.06 -3.09
N LEU A 24 -7.22 4.14 -2.94
CA LEU A 24 -6.42 5.34 -3.20
C LEU A 24 -5.67 5.28 -4.54
N GLY A 25 -5.58 4.10 -5.15
CA GLY A 25 -4.99 3.94 -6.46
C GLY A 25 -4.83 2.48 -6.86
N THR A 26 -4.78 2.23 -8.16
CA THR A 26 -4.50 0.93 -8.74
C THR A 26 -3.54 1.09 -9.91
N TYR A 27 -2.70 0.09 -10.13
CA TYR A 27 -1.77 0.08 -11.26
C TYR A 27 -1.49 -1.34 -11.71
N ARG A 28 -1.45 -1.52 -13.03
CA ARG A 28 -1.12 -2.78 -13.66
C ARG A 28 0.28 -2.64 -14.26
N ALA A 29 1.27 -3.14 -13.55
CA ALA A 29 2.67 -2.98 -13.90
C ALA A 29 3.10 -4.09 -14.89
N PRO A 30 3.66 -3.73 -16.06
CA PRO A 30 4.10 -4.72 -17.05
C PRO A 30 5.45 -5.36 -16.70
N THR A 31 6.11 -4.90 -15.64
CA THR A 31 7.38 -5.42 -15.15
C THR A 31 7.46 -5.30 -13.62
N LEU A 32 8.30 -6.13 -13.00
CA LEU A 32 8.58 -6.06 -11.56
C LEU A 32 9.13 -4.68 -11.15
N ALA A 33 10.05 -4.13 -11.95
CA ALA A 33 10.64 -2.82 -11.68
C ALA A 33 9.58 -1.70 -11.63
N LEU A 34 8.57 -1.75 -12.51
CA LEU A 34 7.48 -0.78 -12.50
C LEU A 34 6.50 -1.00 -11.36
N ALA A 35 6.31 -2.24 -10.91
CA ALA A 35 5.51 -2.54 -9.72
C ALA A 35 6.15 -1.92 -8.46
N LEU A 36 7.45 -2.17 -8.26
CA LEU A 36 8.23 -1.62 -7.15
C LEU A 36 8.27 -0.09 -7.18
N TRP A 37 8.56 0.49 -8.36
CA TRP A 37 8.53 1.93 -8.56
C TRP A 37 7.17 2.51 -8.16
N TRP A 38 6.07 1.90 -8.60
CA TRP A 38 4.74 2.40 -8.31
C TRP A 38 4.40 2.31 -6.81
N LEU A 39 4.74 1.21 -6.14
CA LEU A 39 4.54 1.08 -4.69
C LEU A 39 5.30 2.18 -3.93
N ARG A 40 6.57 2.42 -4.31
CA ARG A 40 7.39 3.49 -3.72
C ARG A 40 6.81 4.88 -3.98
N ASP A 41 6.41 5.15 -5.20
CA ASP A 41 5.77 6.41 -5.59
C ASP A 41 4.48 6.66 -4.80
N ARG A 42 3.64 5.63 -4.63
CA ARG A 42 2.40 5.74 -3.86
C ARG A 42 2.64 5.91 -2.36
N ALA A 43 3.61 5.20 -1.78
CA ALA A 43 3.96 5.39 -0.37
C ALA A 43 4.44 6.82 -0.09
N SER A 44 5.32 7.36 -0.94
CA SER A 44 5.77 8.75 -0.85
C SER A 44 4.62 9.75 -1.02
N TRP A 45 3.74 9.51 -2.00
CA TRP A 45 2.58 10.36 -2.26
C TRP A 45 1.59 10.42 -1.09
N ILE A 46 1.40 9.31 -0.36
CA ILE A 46 0.60 9.27 0.88
C ILE A 46 1.31 10.09 1.95
N ALA A 47 2.61 9.82 2.20
CA ALA A 47 3.37 10.48 3.24
C ALA A 47 3.37 12.02 3.09
N GLU A 48 3.56 12.53 1.87
CA GLU A 48 3.50 13.97 1.56
C GLU A 48 2.14 14.62 1.83
N ARG A 49 1.04 13.84 1.76
CA ARG A 49 -0.32 14.35 2.01
C ARG A 49 -0.71 14.28 3.47
N LEU A 50 -0.18 13.31 4.20
CA LEU A 50 -0.42 13.15 5.63
C LEU A 50 0.44 14.10 6.46
N ASP A 51 1.65 14.41 5.99
CA ASP A 51 2.59 15.32 6.64
C ASP A 51 3.12 16.35 5.64
N PRO A 52 2.28 17.33 5.26
CA PRO A 52 2.69 18.42 4.39
C PRO A 52 3.51 19.46 5.14
N THR A 53 4.45 20.10 4.43
CA THR A 53 5.23 21.22 4.99
C THR A 53 4.29 22.35 5.43
N PRO A 54 4.36 22.78 6.71
CA PRO A 54 3.60 23.93 7.19
C PRO A 54 3.87 25.18 6.34
N GLU A 55 2.82 25.96 6.08
CA GLU A 55 2.88 27.22 5.33
C GLU A 55 3.32 27.09 3.84
N ALA A 56 3.52 25.88 3.34
CA ALA A 56 3.62 25.63 1.91
C ALA A 56 2.23 25.72 1.27
N ALA A 57 2.11 26.40 0.11
CA ALA A 57 0.89 26.35 -0.68
C ALA A 57 0.58 24.88 -1.06
N PRO A 58 -0.70 24.43 -1.04
CA PRO A 58 -1.92 25.21 -1.00
C PRO A 58 -2.56 25.38 0.40
N PHE A 59 -1.85 25.11 1.49
CA PHE A 59 -2.44 25.11 2.84
C PHE A 59 -2.54 26.54 3.40
N PRO A 60 -3.73 27.01 3.80
CA PRO A 60 -3.87 28.29 4.49
C PRO A 60 -3.12 28.31 5.82
N ALA A 61 -2.72 29.51 6.27
CA ALA A 61 -2.13 29.68 7.60
C ALA A 61 -3.08 29.13 8.69
N GLY A 62 -2.53 28.32 9.59
CA GLY A 62 -3.29 27.69 10.68
C GLY A 62 -4.20 26.51 10.27
N ALA A 63 -4.19 26.08 9.00
CA ALA A 63 -4.96 24.91 8.57
C ALA A 63 -4.33 23.57 8.98
N LEU A 64 -3.05 23.57 9.33
CA LEU A 64 -2.30 22.41 9.77
C LEU A 64 -2.08 22.49 11.29
N VAL A 65 -2.28 21.36 11.96
CA VAL A 65 -2.09 21.21 13.40
C VAL A 65 -1.10 20.07 13.62
N PRO A 66 -0.10 20.22 14.52
CA PRO A 66 0.79 19.13 14.87
C PRO A 66 0.00 17.93 15.38
N VAL A 67 0.37 16.75 14.89
CA VAL A 67 -0.13 15.49 15.45
C VAL A 67 0.55 15.25 16.80
N ALA A 68 -0.18 14.64 17.74
CA ALA A 68 0.38 14.33 19.06
C ALA A 68 1.52 13.30 18.96
N GLU A 69 2.55 13.44 19.78
CA GLU A 69 3.72 12.54 19.81
C GLU A 69 3.38 11.08 20.15
N THR A 70 2.18 10.83 20.68
CA THR A 70 1.68 9.49 21.01
C THR A 70 1.14 8.72 19.81
N VAL A 71 0.87 9.40 18.69
CA VAL A 71 0.32 8.79 17.47
C VAL A 71 1.46 8.25 16.63
N ALA A 72 1.27 7.08 16.03
CA ALA A 72 2.24 6.52 15.11
C ALA A 72 2.47 7.45 13.90
N ASP A 73 3.74 7.77 13.63
CA ASP A 73 4.14 8.60 12.48
C ASP A 73 4.17 7.76 11.19
N VAL A 74 2.98 7.49 10.66
CA VAL A 74 2.80 6.81 9.37
C VAL A 74 3.62 7.46 8.24
N PRO A 75 3.64 8.80 8.06
CA PRO A 75 4.49 9.45 7.08
C PRO A 75 5.97 9.08 7.19
N ALA A 76 6.54 9.11 8.40
CA ALA A 76 7.93 8.71 8.62
C ALA A 76 8.17 7.23 8.33
N LEU A 77 7.25 6.34 8.72
CA LEU A 77 7.34 4.91 8.41
C LEU A 77 7.34 4.64 6.90
N LEU A 78 6.47 5.31 6.15
CA LEU A 78 6.40 5.18 4.69
C LEU A 78 7.66 5.73 4.02
N ARG A 79 8.17 6.89 4.46
CA ARG A 79 9.44 7.45 3.94
C ARG A 79 10.63 6.54 4.27
N ALA A 80 10.67 5.97 5.47
CA ALA A 80 11.70 5.02 5.88
C ALA A 80 11.66 3.76 5.00
N TRP A 81 10.48 3.18 4.76
CA TRP A 81 10.33 2.05 3.85
C TRP A 81 10.78 2.38 2.41
N CYS A 82 10.41 3.56 1.90
CA CYS A 82 10.87 4.04 0.59
C CYS A 82 12.39 4.21 0.49
N ALA A 83 13.10 4.38 1.61
CA ALA A 83 14.54 4.58 1.68
C ALA A 83 15.32 3.32 2.08
N ASP A 84 14.64 2.24 2.46
CA ASP A 84 15.26 0.98 2.89
C ASP A 84 15.45 0.05 1.69
N ASP A 85 16.63 0.13 1.06
CA ASP A 85 16.98 -0.70 -0.09
C ASP A 85 16.86 -2.20 0.21
N GLY A 86 17.14 -2.63 1.44
CA GLY A 86 17.03 -4.04 1.84
C GLY A 86 15.58 -4.52 1.92
N GLN A 87 14.64 -3.67 2.33
CA GLN A 87 13.22 -3.98 2.24
C GLN A 87 12.72 -3.97 0.79
N GLN A 88 13.23 -3.05 -0.05
CA GLN A 88 12.87 -3.03 -1.47
C GLN A 88 13.34 -4.30 -2.19
N GLU A 89 14.54 -4.79 -1.89
CA GLU A 89 15.06 -6.04 -2.44
C GLU A 89 14.23 -7.25 -2.00
N ARG A 90 13.90 -7.35 -0.70
CA ARG A 90 13.01 -8.42 -0.20
C ARG A 90 11.65 -8.41 -0.90
N VAL A 91 11.03 -7.25 -1.06
CA VAL A 91 9.75 -7.15 -1.79
C VAL A 91 9.89 -7.60 -3.25
N ALA A 92 11.02 -7.27 -3.88
CA ALA A 92 11.31 -7.71 -5.24
C ALA A 92 11.40 -9.23 -5.35
N GLU A 93 12.11 -9.88 -4.42
CA GLU A 93 12.25 -11.34 -4.35
C GLU A 93 10.89 -12.02 -4.15
N GLU A 94 10.10 -11.55 -3.18
CA GLU A 94 8.76 -12.08 -2.89
C GLU A 94 7.84 -12.01 -4.12
N LEU A 95 7.82 -10.87 -4.81
CA LEU A 95 7.01 -10.68 -6.02
C LEU A 95 7.53 -11.52 -7.19
N ALA A 96 8.84 -11.64 -7.37
CA ALA A 96 9.45 -12.48 -8.40
C ALA A 96 9.11 -13.96 -8.20
N GLU A 97 8.95 -14.40 -6.95
CA GLU A 97 8.48 -15.75 -6.62
C GLU A 97 6.94 -15.91 -6.70
N GLY A 98 6.24 -14.86 -7.12
CA GLY A 98 4.78 -14.87 -7.29
C GLY A 98 3.99 -14.77 -5.99
N ARG A 99 4.62 -14.36 -4.87
CA ARG A 99 3.93 -14.15 -3.60
C ARG A 99 3.21 -12.81 -3.58
N LEU A 100 2.13 -12.76 -2.79
CA LEU A 100 1.43 -11.51 -2.49
C LEU A 100 2.26 -10.73 -1.48
N VAL A 101 2.60 -9.49 -1.82
CA VAL A 101 3.25 -8.56 -0.90
C VAL A 101 2.24 -7.56 -0.38
N ARG A 102 2.26 -7.35 0.95
CA ARG A 102 1.45 -6.37 1.66
C ARG A 102 2.35 -5.52 2.55
N ILE A 103 2.38 -4.22 2.31
CA ILE A 103 2.97 -3.22 3.20
C ILE A 103 1.83 -2.46 3.86
N ALA A 104 1.82 -2.38 5.19
CA ALA A 104 0.78 -1.68 5.93
C ALA A 104 1.37 -0.78 7.00
N ALA A 105 0.86 0.45 7.09
CA ALA A 105 1.16 1.39 8.16
C ALA A 105 -0.16 1.88 8.76
N ASN A 106 -0.21 2.01 10.08
CA ASN A 106 -1.42 2.32 10.82
C ASN A 106 -1.17 3.51 11.73
N ASP A 107 -2.09 4.47 11.73
CA ASP A 107 -2.25 5.43 12.82
C ASP A 107 -3.48 5.05 13.67
N ASP A 108 -3.86 5.90 14.62
CA ASP A 108 -4.98 5.66 15.54
C ASP A 108 -6.35 5.58 14.83
N THR A 109 -6.44 6.02 13.58
CA THR A 109 -7.69 6.17 12.83
C THR A 109 -7.74 5.33 11.55
N THR A 110 -6.59 5.14 10.90
CA THR A 110 -6.51 4.67 9.52
C THR A 110 -5.34 3.71 9.31
N GLU A 111 -5.61 2.57 8.64
CA GLU A 111 -4.59 1.71 8.03
C GLU A 111 -4.38 2.09 6.56
N TYR A 112 -3.14 2.30 6.16
CA TYR A 112 -2.75 2.47 4.76
C TYR A 112 -2.08 1.20 4.28
N GLU A 113 -2.73 0.49 3.36
CA GLU A 113 -2.26 -0.76 2.79
C GLU A 113 -1.81 -0.56 1.35
N LEU A 114 -0.59 -0.97 1.04
CA LEU A 114 -0.06 -1.11 -0.31
C LEU A 114 0.11 -2.60 -0.61
N LEU A 115 -0.49 -3.05 -1.70
CA LEU A 115 -0.54 -4.46 -2.06
C LEU A 115 -0.05 -4.63 -3.49
N ALA A 116 0.75 -5.66 -3.72
CA ALA A 116 1.16 -6.08 -5.05
C ALA A 116 1.17 -7.60 -5.16
N GLU A 117 0.78 -8.11 -6.32
CA GLU A 117 0.76 -9.53 -6.60
C GLU A 117 1.02 -9.81 -8.08
N SER A 118 1.62 -10.98 -8.37
CA SER A 118 1.78 -11.46 -9.74
C SER A 118 0.43 -11.91 -10.31
N VAL A 119 0.10 -11.42 -11.51
CA VAL A 119 -1.11 -11.81 -12.24
C VAL A 119 -1.08 -13.29 -12.61
N ASP A 120 0.09 -13.85 -12.89
CA ASP A 120 0.20 -15.26 -13.26
C ASP A 120 0.00 -16.17 -12.03
N ALA A 121 0.46 -15.75 -10.85
CA ALA A 121 0.13 -16.41 -9.58
C ALA A 121 -1.38 -16.36 -9.30
N LEU A 122 -2.03 -15.20 -9.50
CA LEU A 122 -3.50 -15.06 -9.40
C LEU A 122 -4.25 -15.99 -10.35
N ARG A 123 -3.80 -16.08 -11.62
CA ARG A 123 -4.42 -16.96 -12.62
C ARG A 123 -4.32 -18.42 -12.18
N MET A 124 -3.16 -18.85 -11.69
CA MET A 124 -2.95 -20.21 -11.18
C MET A 124 -3.85 -20.52 -9.98
N GLN A 125 -3.97 -19.61 -9.01
CA GLN A 125 -4.86 -19.80 -7.86
C GLN A 125 -6.34 -19.95 -8.27
N ARG A 126 -6.79 -19.20 -9.29
CA ARG A 126 -8.17 -19.28 -9.80
C ARG A 126 -8.43 -20.51 -10.67
N THR A 127 -7.38 -21.19 -11.16
CA THR A 127 -7.50 -22.46 -11.90
C THR A 127 -7.39 -23.69 -11.00
N VAL A 128 -6.99 -23.54 -9.73
CA VAL A 128 -7.21 -24.60 -8.73
C VAL A 128 -8.72 -24.68 -8.51
N PRO A 129 -9.37 -25.83 -8.78
CA PRO A 129 -10.80 -25.95 -8.56
C PRO A 129 -11.05 -25.69 -7.07
N ALA A 130 -11.83 -24.64 -6.78
CA ALA A 130 -12.30 -24.41 -5.43
C ALA A 130 -12.95 -25.71 -4.97
N LEU A 131 -12.44 -26.29 -3.88
CA LEU A 131 -13.10 -27.40 -3.21
C LEU A 131 -14.45 -26.84 -2.72
N VAL A 132 -15.48 -26.95 -3.55
CA VAL A 132 -16.85 -26.61 -3.20
C VAL A 132 -17.25 -27.63 -2.16
N VAL A 133 -17.10 -27.28 -0.88
CA VAL A 133 -17.65 -28.07 0.22
C VAL A 133 -19.13 -27.72 0.30
N PRO A 134 -20.06 -28.65 -0.02
CA PRO A 134 -21.47 -28.39 0.15
C PRO A 134 -21.76 -28.17 1.64
N ILE A 135 -22.52 -27.13 1.96
CA ILE A 135 -23.08 -26.94 3.30
C ILE A 135 -24.22 -27.95 3.43
N GLY A 136 -24.06 -28.91 4.35
CA GLY A 136 -25.14 -29.77 4.85
C GLY A 136 -25.85 -29.14 6.04
#